data_AF-A0A2T1ESS5-F1
#
_entry.id   AF-A0A2T1ESS5-F1
#
_cell.length_a   1.000
_cell.length_b   1.000
_cell.length_c   1.000
_cell.angle_alpha   90.00
_cell.angle_beta   90.00
_cell.angle_gamma   90.00
#
_symmetry.space_group_name_H-M   'P 1'
#
loop_
_entity.id
_entity.type
_entity.pdbx_description
1 polymer ?
#
loop_
_entity_poly.entity_id
_entity_poly.type
_entity_poly.pdbx_seq_one_letter_code
_entity_poly.pdbx_strand_id
1 'polypeptide(L)' 'MPRFLYGDRLQWVAKQDEAADWGIVIGRFYGFAPHANGWQWCYLIWLDNDAPSARWAVADTAWEADLEPKEREESV' A
#
# COMPACT_ATOMS: atom_id res chain seq x y z
N MET A 1 -11.97 -2.14 12.58
CA MET A 1 -11.24 -0.84 12.48
C MET A 1 -10.13 -1.02 11.46
N PRO A 2 -9.72 0.03 10.72
CA PRO A 2 -8.62 -0.09 9.75
C PRO A 2 -7.31 -0.40 10.46
N ARG A 3 -6.52 -1.32 9.90
CA ARG A 3 -5.21 -1.73 10.40
C ARG A 3 -4.17 -0.64 10.25
N PHE A 4 -4.26 0.16 9.19
CA PHE A 4 -3.28 1.20 8.85
C PHE A 4 -3.90 2.60 8.94
N LEU A 5 -3.07 3.58 9.27
CA LEU A 5 -3.41 4.98 9.47
C LEU A 5 -2.74 5.88 8.42
N TYR A 6 -3.21 7.13 8.35
CA TYR A 6 -2.58 8.14 7.52
C TYR A 6 -1.13 8.36 7.96
N GLY A 7 -0.21 8.41 7.00
CA GLY A 7 1.22 8.57 7.24
C GLY A 7 1.98 7.26 7.43
N ASP A 8 1.30 6.12 7.56
CA ASP A 8 1.96 4.82 7.61
C ASP A 8 2.69 4.54 6.29
N ARG A 9 3.91 4.01 6.39
CA ARG A 9 4.66 3.51 5.24
C ARG A 9 4.33 2.05 5.02
N LEU A 10 3.78 1.75 3.85
CA LEU A 10 3.36 0.41 3.49
C LEU A 10 4.04 -0.02 2.19
N GLN A 11 4.20 -1.32 2.03
CA GLN A 11 4.59 -1.93 0.78
C GLN A 11 3.58 -3.02 0.41
N TRP A 12 3.49 -3.31 -0.89
CA TRP A 12 2.71 -4.42 -1.35
C TRP A 12 3.38 -5.72 -0.92
N VAL A 13 2.58 -6.74 -0.60
CA VAL A 13 3.10 -8.07 -0.33
C VAL A 13 3.73 -8.61 -1.61
N ALA A 14 5.07 -8.72 -1.60
CA ALA A 14 5.82 -9.20 -2.75
C ALA A 14 5.46 -10.66 -3.06
N LYS A 15 5.26 -10.96 -4.35
CA LYS A 15 5.34 -12.34 -4.84
C LYS A 15 6.83 -12.70 -4.98
N GLN A 16 7.18 -13.97 -4.79
CA GLN A 16 8.58 -14.42 -4.79
C GLN A 16 9.36 -13.84 -5.98
N ASP A 17 10.50 -13.22 -5.65
CA ASP A 17 11.48 -12.60 -6.55
C ASP A 17 11.08 -11.30 -7.29
N GLU A 18 9.96 -10.66 -6.93
CA GLU A 18 9.57 -9.34 -7.48
C GLU A 18 9.77 -8.20 -6.48
N ALA A 19 10.30 -7.07 -6.97
CA ALA A 19 10.32 -5.83 -6.18
C ALA A 19 8.88 -5.30 -6.05
N ALA A 20 8.37 -5.26 -4.82
CA ALA A 20 7.09 -4.65 -4.53
C ALA A 20 7.17 -3.12 -4.55
N ASP A 21 6.07 -2.46 -4.90
CA ASP A 21 5.94 -1.01 -4.71
C ASP A 21 5.75 -0.67 -3.23
N TRP A 22 6.06 0.57 -2.88
CA TRP A 22 5.82 1.11 -1.54
C TRP A 22 5.49 2.59 -1.58
N GLY A 23 4.97 3.08 -0.46
CA GLY A 23 4.61 4.46 -0.32
C GLY A 23 4.02 4.79 1.04
N ILE A 24 3.39 5.96 1.11
CA ILE A 24 2.76 6.50 2.32
C ILE A 24 1.24 6.49 2.15
N VAL A 25 0.51 6.06 3.17
CA VAL A 25 -0.95 6.15 3.20
C VAL A 25 -1.40 7.61 3.25
N ILE A 26 -2.09 8.05 2.20
CA ILE A 26 -2.67 9.40 2.09
C ILE A 26 -4.20 9.41 2.10
N GLY A 27 -4.82 8.24 2.15
CA GLY A 27 -6.26 8.08 2.10
C GLY A 27 -6.70 6.67 2.44
N ARG A 28 -7.95 6.53 2.88
CA ARG A 28 -8.61 5.22 3.00
C ARG A 28 -10.11 5.34 2.85
N PHE A 29 -10.74 4.29 2.33
CA PHE A 29 -12.18 4.17 2.24
C PHE A 29 -12.60 2.71 2.48
N TYR A 30 -13.85 2.52 2.91
CA TYR A 30 -14.42 1.19 3.06
C TYR A 30 -15.21 0.86 1.79
N GLY A 31 -14.79 -0.17 1.07
CA GLY A 31 -15.33 -0.54 -0.24
C GLY A 31 -15.71 -2.00 -0.32
N PHE A 32 -16.62 -2.33 -1.24
CA PHE A 32 -16.92 -3.71 -1.56
C PHE A 32 -15.78 -4.28 -2.42
N ALA A 33 -15.10 -5.29 -1.91
CA ALA A 33 -14.03 -6.03 -2.56
C ALA A 33 -14.62 -7.25 -3.28
N PRO A 34 -14.78 -7.23 -4.62
CA PRO A 34 -15.44 -8.32 -5.34
C PRO A 34 -14.65 -9.62 -5.24
N HIS A 35 -13.32 -9.54 -5.21
CA HIS A 35 -12.42 -10.69 -5.11
C HIS A 35 -12.55 -11.43 -3.76
N ALA A 36 -12.98 -10.75 -2.70
CA ALA A 36 -13.21 -11.32 -1.38
C ALA A 36 -14.69 -11.54 -1.06
N ASN A 37 -15.60 -11.20 -2.00
CA ASN A 37 -17.06 -11.20 -1.81
C ASN A 37 -17.50 -10.52 -0.50
N GLY A 38 -16.88 -9.39 -0.16
CA GLY A 38 -17.06 -8.76 1.14
C GLY A 38 -16.59 -7.32 1.18
N TRP A 39 -16.90 -6.63 2.27
CA TRP A 39 -16.47 -5.24 2.47
C TRP A 39 -15.12 -5.18 3.19
N GLN A 40 -14.20 -4.40 2.66
CA GLN A 40 -12.82 -4.31 3.15
C GLN A 40 -12.30 -2.87 3.10
N TRP A 41 -11.27 -2.59 3.90
CA TRP A 41 -10.54 -1.34 3.81
C TRP A 41 -9.67 -1.33 2.56
N CYS A 42 -9.77 -0.26 1.80
CA CYS A 42 -8.88 0.07 0.69
C CYS A 42 -8.14 1.36 1.02
N TYR A 43 -6.85 1.37 0.72
CA TYR A 43 -5.94 2.47 1.03
C TYR A 43 -5.48 3.14 -0.26
N LEU A 44 -5.43 4.47 -0.24
CA LEU A 44 -4.79 5.27 -1.28
C LEU A 44 -3.37 5.58 -0.81
N ILE A 45 -2.38 5.13 -1.58
CA ILE A 45 -0.97 5.20 -1.24
C ILE A 45 -0.28 6.13 -2.22
N TRP A 46 0.41 7.13 -1.69
CA TRP A 46 1.36 7.94 -2.46
C TRP A 46 2.66 7.15 -2.58
N LEU A 47 2.96 6.72 -3.79
CA LEU A 47 4.15 5.93 -4.11
C LEU A 47 5.43 6.74 -3.87
N ASP A 48 6.45 6.09 -3.33
CA ASP A 48 7.79 6.69 -3.27
C ASP A 48 8.37 6.80 -4.69
N ASN A 49 9.25 7.77 -4.92
CA ASN A 49 9.81 8.04 -6.25
C ASN A 49 10.73 6.91 -6.74
N ASP A 50 11.22 6.09 -5.83
CA ASP A 50 12.08 4.93 -6.10
C ASP A 50 11.30 3.61 -6.23
N ALA A 51 9.98 3.62 -6.00
CA ALA A 51 9.13 2.46 -6.23
C ALA A 51 9.12 2.08 -7.73
N PRO A 52 9.12 0.78 -8.09
CA PRO A 52 9.08 0.31 -9.48
C PRO A 52 8.05 1.02 -10.38
N SER A 53 6.83 1.25 -9.89
CA SER A 53 5.76 1.88 -10.66
C SER A 53 5.77 3.41 -10.64
N ALA A 54 6.64 4.05 -9.86
CA ALA A 54 6.74 5.51 -9.76
C ALA A 54 7.05 6.20 -11.10
N ARG A 55 7.57 5.45 -12.07
CA ARG A 55 7.83 5.91 -13.45
C ARG A 55 6.57 6.35 -14.20
N TRP A 56 5.39 5.89 -13.78
CA TRP A 56 4.13 6.10 -14.51
C TRP A 56 2.89 6.28 -13.60
N ALA A 57 3.02 6.07 -12.29
CA ALA A 57 1.99 6.34 -11.30
C ALA A 57 2.55 7.14 -10.12
N VAL A 58 1.80 8.12 -9.62
CA VAL A 58 2.15 8.89 -8.40
C VAL A 58 1.48 8.29 -7.16
N ALA A 59 0.30 7.70 -7.35
CA ALA A 59 -0.46 7.06 -6.30
C ALA A 59 -1.17 5.83 -6.86
N ASP A 60 -1.39 4.85 -5.99
CA ASP A 60 -2.15 3.64 -6.31
C ASP A 60 -3.06 3.25 -5.13
N THR A 61 -4.01 2.36 -5.39
CA THR A 61 -4.93 1.83 -4.39
C THR A 61 -4.72 0.35 -4.16
N ALA A 62 -4.73 -0.07 -2.89
CA ALA A 62 -4.58 -1.47 -2.52
C ALA A 62 -5.50 -1.86 -1.36
N TRP A 63 -5.90 -3.13 -1.32
CA TRP A 63 -6.70 -3.66 -0.23
C TRP A 63 -5.83 -3.93 1.00
N GLU A 64 -6.44 -3.87 2.19
CA GLU A 64 -5.73 -4.08 3.46
C GLU A 64 -4.92 -5.39 3.54
N ALA A 65 -5.40 -6.43 2.84
CA ALA A 65 -4.76 -7.74 2.83
C ALA A 65 -3.52 -7.80 1.92
N ASP A 66 -3.40 -6.90 0.95
CA ASP A 66 -2.31 -6.84 -0.01
C ASP A 66 -1.12 -6.00 0.49
N LEU A 67 -1.23 -5.46 1.71
CA LEU A 67 -0.30 -4.48 2.28
C LEU A 67 0.33 -4.96 3.57
N GLU A 68 1.59 -4.61 3.75
CA GLU A 68 2.34 -4.82 4.98
C GLU A 68 3.16 -3.57 5.36
N PRO A 69 3.46 -3.37 6.66
CA PRO A 69 4.33 -2.27 7.09
C PRO A 69 5.70 -2.36 6.43
N LYS A 70 6.18 -1.23 5.90
CA LYS A 70 7.56 -1.09 5.45
C LYS A 70 8.38 -0.50 6.60
N GLU A 71 9.35 -1.26 7.11
CA GLU A 71 10.29 -0.75 8.11
C GLU A 71 11.03 0.46 7.55
N ARG A 72 11.18 1.51 8.38
CA ARG A 72 12.08 2.60 8.06
C ARG A 72 13.50 2.06 8.21
N GLU A 73 14.27 2.05 7.13
CA GLU A 73 15.73 2.03 7.29
C GLU A 73 16.12 3.34 7.96
N GLU A 74 16.45 3.28 9.25
CA GLU A 74 17.10 4.39 9.94
C GLU A 74 18.51 4.51 9.36
N SER A 75 18.74 5.53 8.53
CA SER A 75 20.10 5.89 8.12
C SER A 75 20.87 6.37 9.35
N VAL A 76 21.79 5.54 9.85
CA VAL A 76 22.79 5.88 10.88
C VAL A 76 23.86 6.80 10.30
#